data_AF-A0A1I7TQC5-F1
#
_entry.id   AF-A0A1I7TQC5-F1
#
_cell.length_a   1.000
_cell.length_b   1.000
_cell.length_c   1.000
_cell.angle_alpha   90.00
_cell.angle_beta   90.00
_cell.angle_gamma   90.00
#
_symmetry.space_group_name_H-M   'P 1'
#
loop_
_entity.id
_entity.type
_entity.pdbx_description
1 polymer ?
#
loop_
_entity_poly.entity_id
_entity_poly.type
_entity_poly.pdbx_seq_one_letter_code
_entity_poly.pdbx_strand_id
1 'polypeptide(L)'
;MSQTIYSFFQNFFDGETNIVFLLAFILFLASLSLKNIDYEYRPIDLFSEESKVSIFQFTLRIPRFCQNDPEFVKHNPAKKVPTLVINGLSLTESLAIIEYLDEAFPDPPFLPKELDQRAYSRAIALHIVSSIQPLQAISIHKMLNEKEKRYGDFWCNHFVNRGFKALEELLIKYSGKYCVGNQLTIADINLPSIIYNAKIYNVDMTQYPTIVRIGETLNEHPKFKPAHPDLQPDAPKTTKADM
;
A
#
# COMPACT_ATOMS: atom_id res chain seq x y z
N MET A 1 19.35 34.92 31.63
CA MET A 1 19.48 35.06 30.16
C MET A 1 19.70 33.67 29.59
N SER A 2 18.83 33.28 28.68
CA SER A 2 18.69 31.97 28.02
C SER A 2 19.89 31.65 27.13
N GLN A 3 20.41 30.42 27.17
CA GLN A 3 21.12 29.81 26.05
C GLN A 3 20.71 28.33 25.90
N THR A 4 20.25 28.05 24.69
CA THR A 4 19.62 26.83 24.20
C THR A 4 20.62 25.70 24.01
N ILE A 5 20.24 24.50 24.47
CA ILE A 5 20.95 23.22 24.33
C ILE A 5 20.50 22.57 23.02
N TYR A 6 21.45 22.25 22.13
CA TYR A 6 21.25 21.22 21.11
C TYR A 6 22.16 20.04 21.43
N SER A 7 21.52 18.97 21.90
CA SER A 7 22.14 17.72 22.30
C SER A 7 22.69 16.97 21.10
N PHE A 8 23.95 16.61 21.22
CA PHE A 8 24.67 15.58 20.46
C PHE A 8 23.92 14.24 20.54
N PHE A 9 23.74 13.54 19.41
CA PHE A 9 23.78 12.08 19.39
C PHE A 9 24.59 11.66 18.15
N GLN A 10 25.75 11.08 18.45
CA GLN A 10 26.72 10.51 17.52
C GLN A 10 26.19 9.19 16.92
N ASN A 11 26.46 9.04 15.62
CA ASN A 11 26.89 7.83 14.92
C ASN A 11 26.04 6.55 15.04
N PHE A 12 25.28 6.29 13.97
CA PHE A 12 25.49 5.09 13.14
C PHE A 12 25.38 5.51 11.66
N PHE A 13 26.45 6.13 11.16
CA PHE A 13 26.74 6.24 9.73
C PHE A 13 27.96 5.36 9.47
N ASP A 14 27.72 4.06 9.30
CA ASP A 14 28.68 3.14 8.67
C ASP A 14 28.02 2.65 7.38
N GLY A 15 28.61 3.00 6.23
CA GLY A 15 28.55 2.27 4.96
C GLY A 15 27.19 1.89 4.37
N GLU A 16 26.73 2.70 3.42
CA GLU A 16 25.97 2.29 2.21
C GLU A 16 24.75 1.39 2.39
N THR A 17 23.62 1.98 2.78
CA THR A 17 22.28 1.49 2.42
C THR A 17 21.54 2.62 1.73
N ASN A 18 21.75 2.76 0.42
CA ASN A 18 21.02 3.71 -0.42
C ASN A 18 19.61 3.16 -0.66
N ILE A 19 18.61 3.69 0.04
CA ILE A 19 17.20 3.33 -0.18
C ILE A 19 16.47 4.47 -0.90
N VAL A 20 15.93 4.19 -2.09
CA VAL A 20 15.24 5.15 -2.97
C VAL A 20 13.90 4.51 -3.40
N PHE A 21 12.76 5.18 -3.27
CA PHE A 21 11.44 4.53 -3.48
C PHE A 21 10.56 5.26 -4.48
N LEU A 22 9.71 4.54 -5.23
CA LEU A 22 8.71 5.10 -6.17
C LEU A 22 7.32 4.40 -5.99
N LEU A 23 6.24 5.21 -5.87
CA LEU A 23 4.99 4.86 -5.14
C LEU A 23 3.66 4.88 -5.89
N ALA A 24 2.77 3.96 -5.48
CA ALA A 24 1.37 4.13 -5.06
C ALA A 24 0.92 2.83 -4.33
N PHE A 25 -0.05 2.96 -3.42
CA PHE A 25 -0.70 1.95 -2.53
C PHE A 25 -0.21 1.84 -1.07
N ILE A 26 -1.22 1.87 -0.18
CA ILE A 26 -1.25 1.78 1.31
C ILE A 26 -0.38 0.67 1.87
N LEU A 27 -0.34 -0.45 1.17
CA LEU A 27 0.13 -1.75 1.66
C LEU A 27 1.59 -1.69 2.09
N PHE A 28 2.38 -1.00 1.29
CA PHE A 28 3.81 -0.93 1.46
C PHE A 28 4.22 0.00 2.61
N LEU A 29 3.59 1.17 2.72
CA LEU A 29 3.96 2.15 3.73
C LEU A 29 3.66 1.68 5.16
N ALA A 30 2.58 0.91 5.33
CA ALA A 30 2.31 0.27 6.60
C ALA A 30 3.42 -0.72 6.98
N SER A 31 3.93 -1.51 6.03
CA SER A 31 5.02 -2.45 6.28
C SER A 31 6.32 -1.76 6.71
N LEU A 32 6.73 -0.68 6.04
CA LEU A 32 7.89 0.12 6.45
C LEU A 32 7.69 0.75 7.84
N SER A 33 6.50 1.29 8.10
CA SER A 33 6.17 1.90 9.39
C SER A 33 6.20 0.88 10.54
N LEU A 34 5.70 -0.33 10.30
CA LEU A 34 5.73 -1.44 11.26
C LEU A 34 7.16 -1.86 11.59
N LYS A 35 8.06 -1.88 10.60
CA LYS A 35 9.49 -2.17 10.80
C LYS A 35 10.31 -0.98 11.31
N ASN A 36 9.71 0.20 11.48
CA ASN A 36 10.41 1.46 11.82
C ASN A 36 11.53 1.81 10.82
N ILE A 37 11.30 1.55 9.54
CA ILE A 37 12.28 1.86 8.49
C ILE A 37 11.99 3.25 7.94
N ASP A 38 12.98 4.14 8.03
CA ASP A 38 12.95 5.45 7.38
C ASP A 38 13.10 5.30 5.86
N TYR A 39 12.43 6.16 5.11
CA TYR A 39 12.38 6.06 3.66
C TYR A 39 12.23 7.42 2.97
N GLU A 40 12.73 7.51 1.72
CA GLU A 40 12.48 8.65 0.84
C GLU A 40 11.23 8.38 -0.03
N TYR A 41 10.18 9.20 0.12
CA TYR A 41 8.95 9.10 -0.69
C TYR A 41 9.11 9.81 -2.05
N ARG A 42 9.03 9.08 -3.17
CA ARG A 42 8.91 9.70 -4.51
C ARG A 42 7.58 9.32 -5.19
N PRO A 43 6.70 10.31 -5.44
CA PRO A 43 5.40 10.04 -6.05
C PRO A 43 5.51 9.67 -7.53
N ILE A 44 4.77 8.63 -7.95
CA ILE A 44 4.50 8.33 -9.36
C ILE A 44 3.04 8.69 -9.67
N ASP A 45 2.84 9.57 -10.64
CA ASP A 45 1.53 9.81 -11.23
C ASP A 45 1.17 8.67 -12.20
N LEU A 46 0.17 7.87 -11.82
CA LEU A 46 -0.34 6.75 -12.62
C LEU A 46 -1.37 7.18 -13.67
N PHE A 47 -1.86 8.42 -13.62
CA PHE A 47 -2.88 8.94 -14.52
C PHE A 47 -2.30 9.82 -15.62
N SER A 48 -1.19 10.51 -15.33
CA SER A 48 -0.50 11.36 -16.30
C SER A 48 0.40 10.54 -17.24
N GLU A 49 0.37 10.88 -18.53
CA GLU A 49 1.25 10.27 -19.53
C GLU A 49 2.67 10.88 -19.51
N GLU A 50 2.82 12.09 -18.98
CA GLU A 50 4.07 12.85 -18.89
C GLU A 50 4.39 13.25 -17.44
N SER A 51 5.69 13.24 -17.08
CA SER A 51 6.18 13.75 -15.79
C SER A 51 5.92 15.26 -15.70
N LYS A 52 5.33 15.72 -14.60
CA LYS A 52 5.03 17.15 -14.38
C LYS A 52 5.68 17.63 -13.09
N VAL A 53 6.36 18.77 -13.14
CA VAL A 53 6.72 19.50 -11.93
C VAL A 53 5.49 20.31 -11.52
N SER A 54 4.68 19.77 -10.61
CA SER A 54 3.59 20.53 -10.00
C SER A 54 4.13 21.45 -8.91
N ILE A 55 3.88 22.76 -9.05
CA ILE A 55 4.12 23.72 -7.99
C ILE A 55 2.94 23.64 -7.02
N PHE A 56 3.08 22.85 -5.94
CA PHE A 56 2.19 22.98 -4.80
C PHE A 56 2.71 24.11 -3.91
N GLN A 57 2.00 25.23 -3.93
CA GLN A 57 1.99 26.36 -2.99
C GLN A 57 3.20 26.40 -2.00
N PHE A 58 4.21 27.20 -2.37
CA PHE A 58 5.30 27.78 -1.56
C PHE A 58 6.10 26.97 -0.52
N THR A 59 5.89 25.66 -0.28
CA THR A 59 6.65 24.99 0.80
C THR A 59 7.46 23.75 0.43
N LEU A 60 7.21 23.02 -0.66
CA LEU A 60 8.17 22.01 -1.15
C LEU A 60 7.92 21.70 -2.64
N ARG A 61 8.97 21.80 -3.47
CA ARG A 61 8.97 21.23 -4.84
C ARG A 61 9.21 19.73 -4.72
N ILE A 62 8.15 18.92 -4.77
CA ILE A 62 8.28 17.47 -4.93
C ILE A 62 8.13 17.15 -6.42
N PRO A 63 9.17 16.65 -7.11
CA PRO A 63 9.04 16.19 -8.49
C PRO A 63 8.00 15.06 -8.56
N ARG A 64 7.05 15.15 -9.49
CA ARG A 64 6.09 14.07 -9.76
C ARG A 64 6.49 13.38 -11.06
N PHE A 65 7.05 12.19 -10.94
CA PHE A 65 7.38 11.36 -12.09
C PHE A 65 6.11 10.70 -12.60
N CYS A 66 5.97 10.46 -13.89
CA CYS A 66 4.92 9.58 -14.40
C CYS A 66 5.42 8.14 -14.53
N GLN A 67 4.50 7.19 -14.66
CA GLN A 67 4.86 5.77 -14.83
C GLN A 67 5.66 5.47 -16.13
N ASN A 68 5.70 6.42 -17.08
CA ASN A 68 6.48 6.32 -18.31
C ASN A 68 7.87 6.97 -18.20
N ASP A 69 8.21 7.58 -17.08
CA ASP A 69 9.49 8.25 -16.89
C ASP A 69 10.67 7.28 -17.12
N PRO A 70 11.62 7.55 -18.02
CA PRO A 70 12.72 6.65 -18.30
C PRO A 70 13.54 6.25 -17.08
N GLU A 71 13.70 7.14 -16.09
CA GLU A 71 14.41 6.80 -14.85
C GLU A 71 13.61 5.81 -14.00
N PHE A 72 12.29 5.95 -13.92
CA PHE A 72 11.45 4.98 -13.21
C PHE A 72 11.40 3.63 -13.94
N VAL A 73 11.31 3.64 -15.27
CA VAL A 73 11.25 2.43 -16.09
C VAL A 73 12.51 1.56 -15.95
N LYS A 74 13.68 2.16 -15.69
CA LYS A 74 14.91 1.41 -15.37
C LYS A 74 14.76 0.54 -14.12
N HIS A 75 14.00 1.02 -13.12
CA HIS A 75 13.75 0.30 -11.86
C HIS A 75 12.58 -0.68 -11.97
N ASN A 76 11.52 -0.31 -12.70
CA ASN A 76 10.38 -1.17 -12.92
C ASN A 76 9.88 -1.11 -14.37
N PRO A 77 10.34 -2.04 -15.23
CA PRO A 77 9.90 -2.12 -16.63
C PRO A 77 8.40 -2.41 -16.79
N ALA A 78 7.74 -2.97 -15.78
CA ALA A 78 6.31 -3.21 -15.79
C ALA A 78 5.50 -1.92 -15.59
N LYS A 79 6.15 -0.79 -15.26
CA LYS A 79 5.54 0.53 -15.05
C LYS A 79 4.45 0.50 -13.96
N LYS A 80 4.68 -0.32 -12.93
CA LYS A 80 3.76 -0.50 -11.80
C LYS A 80 4.39 0.00 -10.51
N VAL A 81 3.54 0.27 -9.55
CA VAL A 81 3.94 0.63 -8.20
C VAL A 81 3.26 -0.30 -7.20
N PRO A 82 3.86 -0.55 -6.02
CA PRO A 82 5.13 0.03 -5.53
C PRO A 82 6.39 -0.55 -6.19
N THR A 83 7.48 0.21 -6.16
CA THR A 83 8.85 -0.24 -6.42
C THR A 83 9.76 0.21 -5.29
N LEU A 84 10.47 -0.73 -4.66
CA LEU A 84 11.42 -0.48 -3.58
C LEU A 84 12.85 -0.59 -4.13
N VAL A 85 13.64 0.48 -4.12
CA VAL A 85 15.08 0.37 -4.35
C VAL A 85 15.79 0.35 -3.01
N ILE A 86 16.44 -0.76 -2.65
CA ILE A 86 17.17 -0.93 -1.40
C ILE A 86 18.54 -1.53 -1.70
N ASN A 87 19.62 -0.92 -1.25
CA ASN A 87 20.99 -1.41 -1.47
C ASN A 87 21.31 -1.63 -2.96
N GLY A 88 20.79 -0.75 -3.83
CA GLY A 88 20.93 -0.87 -5.28
C GLY A 88 20.03 -1.94 -5.93
N LEU A 89 19.35 -2.78 -5.16
CA LEU A 89 18.37 -3.74 -5.65
C LEU A 89 17.02 -3.07 -5.88
N SER A 90 16.45 -3.21 -7.08
CA SER A 90 15.08 -2.77 -7.38
C SER A 90 14.12 -3.95 -7.20
N LEU A 91 13.33 -3.91 -6.13
CA LEU A 91 12.28 -4.87 -5.83
C LEU A 91 10.94 -4.37 -6.35
N THR A 92 10.24 -5.26 -7.06
CA THR A 92 8.89 -5.06 -7.58
C THR A 92 7.95 -6.10 -6.96
N GLU A 93 6.64 -5.95 -7.16
CA GLU A 93 5.59 -6.79 -6.57
C GLU A 93 5.46 -6.61 -5.05
N SER A 94 4.32 -6.09 -4.60
CA SER A 94 4.15 -5.65 -3.20
C SER A 94 4.35 -6.78 -2.19
N LEU A 95 3.89 -7.99 -2.49
CA LEU A 95 4.02 -9.12 -1.56
C LEU A 95 5.47 -9.61 -1.45
N ALA A 96 6.22 -9.60 -2.55
CA ALA A 96 7.65 -9.94 -2.53
C ALA A 96 8.45 -8.91 -1.72
N ILE A 97 8.13 -7.63 -1.88
CA ILE A 97 8.70 -6.55 -1.07
C ILE A 97 8.39 -6.76 0.42
N ILE A 98 7.14 -7.08 0.79
CA ILE A 98 6.74 -7.31 2.18
C ILE A 98 7.49 -8.50 2.79
N GLU A 99 7.62 -9.61 2.06
CA GLU A 99 8.38 -10.80 2.51
C GLU A 99 9.87 -10.47 2.65
N TYR A 100 10.47 -9.75 1.70
CA TYR A 100 11.86 -9.28 1.81
C TYR A 100 12.06 -8.42 3.07
N LEU A 101 11.14 -7.50 3.36
CA LEU A 101 11.20 -6.69 4.58
C LEU A 101 11.06 -7.54 5.84
N ASP A 102 10.26 -8.60 5.80
CA ASP A 102 10.13 -9.51 6.94
C ASP A 102 11.41 -10.32 7.19
N GLU A 103 12.06 -10.79 6.12
CA GLU A 103 13.31 -11.53 6.20
C GLU A 103 14.50 -10.64 6.60
N ALA A 104 14.61 -9.44 6.00
CA ALA A 104 15.70 -8.51 6.26
C ALA A 104 15.57 -7.81 7.62
N PHE A 105 14.34 -7.61 8.12
CA PHE A 105 14.05 -6.94 9.38
C PHE A 105 13.09 -7.79 10.22
N PRO A 106 13.53 -8.84 10.92
CA PRO A 106 12.66 -9.88 11.48
C PRO A 106 11.72 -9.45 12.61
N ASP A 107 11.87 -8.25 13.19
CA ASP A 107 11.04 -7.76 14.31
C ASP A 107 10.33 -6.43 13.97
N PRO A 108 8.99 -6.33 14.14
CA PRO A 108 8.05 -7.41 14.49
C PRO A 108 7.80 -8.34 13.30
N PRO A 109 7.65 -9.67 13.49
CA PRO A 109 7.46 -10.60 12.38
C PRO A 109 6.07 -10.44 11.73
N PHE A 110 6.03 -10.46 10.41
CA PHE A 110 4.82 -10.41 9.59
C PHE A 110 4.23 -11.78 9.31
N LEU A 111 4.91 -12.84 9.73
CA LEU A 111 4.42 -14.19 9.65
C LEU A 111 4.38 -14.84 11.04
N PRO A 112 3.31 -15.59 11.34
CA PRO A 112 3.28 -16.43 12.53
C PRO A 112 4.42 -17.45 12.55
N LYS A 113 4.68 -18.05 13.70
CA LYS A 113 5.60 -19.21 13.78
C LYS A 113 4.92 -20.50 13.34
N GLU A 114 3.65 -20.67 13.66
CA GLU A 114 2.87 -21.86 13.36
C GLU A 114 2.69 -22.07 11.84
N LEU A 115 3.00 -23.28 11.37
CA LEU A 115 3.02 -23.63 9.94
C LEU A 115 1.71 -23.30 9.24
N ASP A 116 0.59 -23.73 9.81
CA ASP A 116 -0.74 -23.56 9.22
C ASP A 116 -1.12 -22.08 9.17
N GLN A 117 -0.85 -21.32 10.23
CA GLN A 117 -1.16 -19.89 10.27
C GLN A 117 -0.32 -19.09 9.28
N ARG A 118 0.95 -19.48 9.07
CA ARG A 118 1.79 -18.92 7.99
C ARG A 118 1.18 -19.19 6.62
N ALA A 119 0.72 -20.42 6.39
CA ALA A 119 0.10 -20.81 5.12
C ALA A 119 -1.20 -20.01 4.88
N TYR A 120 -2.06 -19.87 5.89
CA TYR A 120 -3.29 -19.09 5.78
C TYR A 120 -3.04 -17.60 5.58
N SER A 121 -2.04 -17.03 6.27
CA SER A 121 -1.68 -15.63 6.08
C SER A 121 -1.23 -15.37 4.64
N ARG A 122 -0.39 -16.24 4.06
CA ARG A 122 -0.01 -16.17 2.64
C ARG A 122 -1.18 -16.37 1.71
N ALA A 123 -2.05 -17.35 1.97
CA ALA A 123 -3.21 -17.62 1.13
C ALA A 123 -4.17 -16.42 1.08
N ILE A 124 -4.42 -15.76 2.21
CA ILE A 124 -5.25 -14.55 2.29
C ILE A 124 -4.57 -13.38 1.57
N ALA A 125 -3.27 -13.15 1.83
CA ALA A 125 -2.52 -12.10 1.16
C ALA A 125 -2.52 -12.29 -0.37
N LEU A 126 -2.25 -13.51 -0.84
CA LEU A 126 -2.32 -13.88 -2.26
C LEU A 126 -3.72 -13.69 -2.82
N HIS A 127 -4.77 -14.13 -2.13
CA HIS A 127 -6.13 -13.89 -2.59
C HIS A 127 -6.39 -12.41 -2.87
N ILE A 128 -5.94 -11.52 -1.98
CA ILE A 128 -6.04 -10.07 -2.19
C ILE A 128 -5.21 -9.61 -3.39
N VAL A 129 -3.90 -9.91 -3.43
CA VAL A 129 -2.97 -9.33 -4.41
C VAL A 129 -3.00 -9.98 -5.79
N SER A 130 -3.47 -11.23 -5.91
CA SER A 130 -3.52 -11.95 -7.19
C SER A 130 -4.95 -12.16 -7.71
N SER A 131 -5.93 -12.35 -6.81
CA SER A 131 -7.28 -12.75 -7.22
C SER A 131 -8.30 -11.60 -7.20
N ILE A 132 -8.00 -10.50 -6.50
CA ILE A 132 -8.87 -9.31 -6.46
C ILE A 132 -8.18 -8.10 -7.12
N GLN A 133 -7.00 -7.70 -6.62
CA GLN A 133 -6.36 -6.44 -7.03
C GLN A 133 -6.07 -6.34 -8.54
N PRO A 134 -5.58 -7.37 -9.24
CA PRO A 134 -5.24 -7.23 -10.65
C PRO A 134 -6.46 -6.98 -11.53
N LEU A 135 -7.64 -7.44 -11.13
CA LEU A 135 -8.89 -7.30 -11.88
C LEU A 135 -9.46 -5.88 -11.86
N GLN A 136 -8.96 -5.04 -10.95
CA GLN A 136 -9.31 -3.63 -10.79
C GLN A 136 -8.12 -2.71 -11.11
N ALA A 137 -7.07 -3.22 -11.77
CA ALA A 137 -5.92 -2.41 -12.16
C ALA A 137 -6.38 -1.22 -13.03
N ILE A 138 -5.77 -0.05 -12.83
CA ILE A 138 -6.11 1.20 -13.54
C ILE A 138 -6.07 1.01 -15.07
N SER A 139 -5.12 0.22 -15.58
CA SER A 139 -5.03 -0.09 -17.02
C SER A 139 -6.24 -0.86 -17.53
N ILE A 140 -6.75 -1.82 -16.77
CA ILE A 140 -7.97 -2.57 -17.11
C ILE A 140 -9.18 -1.65 -17.02
N HIS A 141 -9.31 -0.87 -15.94
CA HIS A 141 -10.40 0.08 -15.75
C HIS A 141 -10.47 1.12 -16.89
N LYS A 142 -9.32 1.69 -17.29
CA LYS A 142 -9.21 2.62 -18.43
C LYS A 142 -9.68 1.94 -19.73
N MET A 143 -9.14 0.76 -20.05
CA MET A 143 -9.50 0.01 -21.26
C MET A 143 -11.00 -0.31 -21.33
N LEU A 144 -11.62 -0.66 -20.20
CA LEU A 144 -13.06 -0.95 -20.15
C LEU A 144 -13.90 0.32 -20.38
N ASN A 145 -13.48 1.45 -19.81
CA ASN A 145 -14.16 2.72 -19.98
C ASN A 145 -14.00 3.35 -21.37
N GLU A 146 -12.95 2.98 -22.11
CA GLU A 146 -12.80 3.34 -23.52
C GLU A 146 -13.84 2.63 -24.40
N LYS A 147 -14.29 1.42 -24.02
CA LYS A 147 -15.32 0.67 -24.74
C LYS A 147 -16.73 1.14 -24.38
N GLU A 148 -17.00 1.31 -23.09
CA GLU A 148 -18.28 1.77 -22.59
C GLU A 148 -18.08 2.61 -21.33
N LYS A 149 -18.61 3.85 -21.37
CA LYS A 149 -18.45 4.82 -20.29
C LYS A 149 -18.97 4.23 -18.97
N ARG A 150 -18.12 4.24 -17.94
CA ARG A 150 -18.36 3.71 -16.58
C ARG A 150 -18.45 2.19 -16.46
N TYR A 151 -18.21 1.43 -17.53
CA TYR A 151 -18.18 -0.03 -17.46
C TYR A 151 -17.06 -0.55 -16.54
N GLY A 152 -15.95 0.18 -16.45
CA GLY A 152 -14.87 -0.11 -15.50
C GLY A 152 -15.35 -0.10 -14.04
N ASP A 153 -16.25 0.80 -13.66
CA ASP A 153 -16.77 0.89 -12.29
C ASP A 153 -17.62 -0.35 -11.94
N PHE A 154 -18.51 -0.74 -12.86
CA PHE A 154 -19.32 -1.95 -12.74
C PHE A 154 -18.45 -3.22 -12.64
N TRP A 155 -17.44 -3.32 -13.52
CA TRP A 155 -16.49 -4.41 -13.51
C TRP A 155 -15.74 -4.52 -12.18
N CYS A 156 -15.15 -3.42 -11.71
CA CYS A 156 -14.41 -3.40 -10.46
C CYS A 156 -15.32 -3.75 -9.27
N ASN A 157 -16.53 -3.18 -9.21
CA ASN A 157 -17.51 -3.51 -8.18
C ASN A 157 -17.83 -5.02 -8.17
N HIS A 158 -18.08 -5.61 -9.34
CA HIS A 158 -18.38 -7.04 -9.47
C HIS A 158 -17.24 -7.93 -8.95
N PHE A 159 -16.00 -7.66 -9.39
CA PHE A 159 -14.85 -8.50 -9.02
C PHE A 159 -14.39 -8.29 -7.59
N VAL A 160 -14.53 -7.07 -7.03
CA VAL A 160 -14.30 -6.84 -5.59
C VAL A 160 -15.34 -7.61 -4.78
N ASN A 161 -16.63 -7.55 -5.11
CA ASN A 161 -17.66 -8.34 -4.44
C ASN A 161 -17.38 -9.84 -4.51
N ARG A 162 -17.03 -10.37 -5.69
CA ARG A 162 -16.65 -11.78 -5.85
C ARG A 162 -15.47 -12.16 -4.95
N GLY A 163 -14.44 -11.32 -4.93
CA GLY A 163 -13.26 -11.50 -4.08
C GLY A 163 -13.58 -11.46 -2.59
N PHE A 164 -14.41 -10.50 -2.18
CA PHE A 164 -14.81 -10.29 -0.79
C PHE A 164 -15.68 -11.41 -0.24
N LYS A 165 -16.55 -12.01 -1.04
CA LYS A 165 -17.31 -13.20 -0.61
C LYS A 165 -16.37 -14.32 -0.16
N ALA A 166 -15.38 -14.67 -0.99
CA ALA A 166 -14.42 -15.70 -0.64
C ALA A 166 -13.49 -15.29 0.51
N LEU A 167 -13.09 -14.01 0.55
CA LEU A 167 -12.23 -13.47 1.62
C LEU A 167 -12.95 -13.47 2.97
N GLU A 168 -14.22 -13.08 3.03
CA GLU A 168 -15.04 -13.09 4.23
C GLU A 168 -15.17 -14.51 4.79
N GLU A 169 -15.44 -15.52 3.95
CA GLU A 169 -15.48 -16.93 4.37
C GLU A 169 -14.15 -17.42 4.96
N LEU A 170 -13.03 -17.03 4.36
CA LEU A 170 -11.69 -17.33 4.90
C LEU A 170 -11.49 -16.65 6.27
N LEU A 171 -11.84 -15.37 6.39
CA LEU A 171 -11.65 -14.60 7.61
C LEU A 171 -12.56 -15.08 8.75
N ILE A 172 -13.79 -15.51 8.48
CA ILE A 172 -14.67 -16.13 9.48
C ILE A 172 -13.99 -17.34 10.13
N LYS A 173 -13.22 -18.11 9.34
CA LYS A 173 -12.56 -19.33 9.81
C LYS A 173 -11.25 -19.06 10.55
N TYR A 174 -10.47 -18.08 10.10
CA TYR A 174 -9.07 -17.93 10.53
C TYR A 174 -8.78 -16.66 11.34
N SER A 175 -9.66 -15.66 11.28
CA SER A 175 -9.42 -14.38 11.97
C SER A 175 -9.58 -14.50 13.49
N GLY A 176 -8.80 -13.70 14.20
CA GLY A 176 -9.04 -13.35 15.60
C GLY A 176 -9.18 -11.83 15.66
N LYS A 177 -8.31 -11.15 16.40
CA LYS A 177 -8.16 -9.69 16.32
C LYS A 177 -7.84 -9.23 14.89
N TYR A 178 -6.98 -9.96 14.20
CA TYR A 178 -6.45 -9.67 12.86
C TYR A 178 -6.87 -10.76 11.86
N CYS A 179 -6.43 -10.65 10.60
CA CYS A 179 -6.74 -11.61 9.52
C CYS A 179 -6.45 -13.07 9.89
N VAL A 180 -5.39 -13.31 10.65
CA VAL A 180 -5.04 -14.64 11.16
C VAL A 180 -4.72 -14.56 12.65
N GLY A 181 -5.64 -15.06 13.47
CA GLY A 181 -5.50 -15.01 14.94
C GLY A 181 -5.34 -13.60 15.49
N ASN A 182 -4.41 -13.43 16.45
CA ASN A 182 -4.25 -12.19 17.22
C ASN A 182 -2.95 -11.43 16.94
N GLN A 183 -2.18 -11.85 15.94
CA GLN A 183 -0.95 -11.19 15.52
C GLN A 183 -1.16 -10.51 14.15
N LEU A 184 -0.57 -9.34 13.94
CA LEU A 184 -0.52 -8.72 12.62
C LEU A 184 0.29 -9.60 11.66
N THR A 185 -0.22 -9.80 10.46
CA THR A 185 0.46 -10.60 9.44
C THR A 185 0.50 -9.92 8.07
N ILE A 186 1.17 -10.53 7.10
CA ILE A 186 1.15 -10.08 5.70
C ILE A 186 -0.28 -9.94 5.14
N ALA A 187 -1.24 -10.73 5.63
CA ALA A 187 -2.65 -10.59 5.24
C ALA A 187 -3.22 -9.23 5.67
N ASP A 188 -2.94 -8.80 6.89
CA ASP A 188 -3.36 -7.51 7.45
C ASP A 188 -2.68 -6.34 6.76
N ILE A 189 -1.42 -6.51 6.37
CA ILE A 189 -0.69 -5.50 5.62
C ILE A 189 -1.40 -5.24 4.28
N ASN A 190 -1.94 -6.27 3.62
CA ASN A 190 -2.58 -6.19 2.30
C ASN A 190 -4.09 -5.82 2.33
N LEU A 191 -4.80 -6.07 3.43
CA LEU A 191 -6.25 -5.87 3.51
C LEU A 191 -6.72 -4.40 3.29
N PRO A 192 -6.06 -3.37 3.85
CA PRO A 192 -6.54 -1.99 3.71
C PRO A 192 -6.66 -1.49 2.26
N SER A 193 -5.80 -1.95 1.34
CA SER A 193 -5.89 -1.53 -0.08
C SER A 193 -7.23 -1.89 -0.69
N ILE A 194 -7.71 -3.10 -0.43
CA ILE A 194 -8.86 -3.60 -1.13
C ILE A 194 -10.14 -3.05 -0.48
N ILE A 195 -10.11 -2.76 0.82
CA ILE A 195 -11.17 -2.00 1.50
C ILE A 195 -11.26 -0.57 0.93
N TYR A 196 -10.13 0.11 0.71
CA TYR A 196 -10.13 1.44 0.11
C TYR A 196 -10.72 1.42 -1.30
N ASN A 197 -10.36 0.44 -2.12
CA ASN A 197 -10.91 0.30 -3.47
C ASN A 197 -12.39 -0.06 -3.46
N ALA A 198 -12.86 -0.85 -2.48
CA ALA A 198 -14.28 -1.13 -2.30
C ALA A 198 -15.10 0.15 -2.11
N LYS A 199 -14.57 1.14 -1.38
CA LYS A 199 -15.17 2.48 -1.26
C LYS A 199 -15.21 3.22 -2.60
N ILE A 200 -14.11 3.21 -3.36
CA ILE A 200 -14.05 3.85 -4.70
C ILE A 200 -15.12 3.29 -5.63
N TYR A 201 -15.31 1.97 -5.61
CA TYR A 201 -16.23 1.28 -6.52
C TYR A 201 -17.63 1.03 -5.94
N ASN A 202 -17.99 1.72 -4.84
CA ASN A 202 -19.32 1.66 -4.21
C ASN A 202 -19.79 0.22 -3.88
N VAL A 203 -18.88 -0.60 -3.35
CA VAL A 203 -19.22 -1.93 -2.84
C VAL A 203 -19.97 -1.79 -1.51
N ASP A 204 -21.07 -2.53 -1.37
CA ASP A 204 -21.81 -2.60 -0.12
C ASP A 204 -21.07 -3.45 0.91
N MET A 205 -20.37 -2.77 1.81
CA MET A 205 -19.55 -3.41 2.85
C MET A 205 -20.37 -4.05 3.98
N THR A 206 -21.69 -3.82 4.06
CA THR A 206 -22.52 -4.45 5.10
C THR A 206 -22.62 -5.97 4.94
N GLN A 207 -22.32 -6.48 3.74
CA GLN A 207 -22.23 -7.91 3.44
C GLN A 207 -20.97 -8.59 4.00
N TYR A 208 -19.97 -7.82 4.45
CA TYR A 208 -18.65 -8.32 4.83
C TYR A 208 -18.23 -7.85 6.24
N PRO A 209 -18.99 -8.23 7.29
CA PRO A 209 -18.78 -7.70 8.64
C PRO A 209 -17.40 -8.02 9.23
N THR A 210 -16.80 -9.17 8.89
CA THR A 210 -15.47 -9.55 9.38
C THR A 210 -14.39 -8.70 8.73
N ILE A 211 -14.45 -8.50 7.42
CA ILE A 211 -13.57 -7.57 6.69
C ILE A 211 -13.68 -6.16 7.29
N VAL A 212 -14.89 -5.66 7.55
CA VAL A 212 -15.13 -4.34 8.14
C VAL A 212 -14.47 -4.23 9.52
N ARG A 213 -14.74 -5.19 10.42
CA ARG A 213 -14.17 -5.20 11.78
C ARG A 213 -12.64 -5.17 11.77
N ILE A 214 -12.00 -5.98 10.93
CA ILE A 214 -10.54 -6.01 10.84
C ILE A 214 -10.03 -4.70 10.23
N GLY A 215 -10.70 -4.17 9.19
CA GLY A 215 -10.36 -2.88 8.60
C GLY A 215 -10.39 -1.73 9.61
N GLU A 216 -11.41 -1.67 10.46
CA GLU A 216 -11.50 -0.70 11.56
C GLU A 216 -10.36 -0.89 12.57
N THR A 217 -10.10 -2.13 12.98
CA THR A 217 -8.98 -2.47 13.88
C THR A 217 -7.63 -2.00 13.32
N LEU A 218 -7.41 -2.15 12.02
CA LEU A 218 -6.19 -1.70 11.34
C LEU A 218 -6.13 -0.18 11.22
N ASN A 219 -7.24 0.49 10.91
CA ASN A 219 -7.30 1.96 10.82
C ASN A 219 -6.96 2.66 12.15
N GLU A 220 -7.26 2.02 13.28
CA GLU A 220 -6.89 2.52 14.61
C GLU A 220 -5.42 2.26 14.97
N HIS A 221 -4.74 1.36 14.25
CA HIS A 221 -3.36 1.00 14.57
C HIS A 221 -2.39 2.16 14.25
N PRO A 222 -1.51 2.54 15.20
CA PRO A 222 -0.66 3.74 15.07
C PRO A 222 0.34 3.66 13.91
N LYS A 223 0.67 2.45 13.43
CA LYS A 223 1.53 2.22 12.25
C LYS A 223 0.80 2.21 10.91
N PHE A 224 -0.51 1.96 10.92
CA PHE A 224 -1.33 1.97 9.69
C PHE A 224 -1.93 3.35 9.43
N LYS A 225 -2.30 4.08 10.49
CA LYS A 225 -2.90 5.41 10.37
C LYS A 225 -2.07 6.38 9.51
N PRO A 226 -0.74 6.54 9.70
CA PRO A 226 0.08 7.41 8.85
C PRO A 226 0.23 6.93 7.40
N ALA A 227 0.00 5.64 7.14
CA ALA A 227 0.08 5.02 5.82
C ALA A 227 -1.22 5.15 5.00
N HIS A 228 -2.26 5.80 5.55
CA HIS A 228 -3.54 6.00 4.86
C HIS A 228 -3.36 6.84 3.58
N PRO A 229 -4.05 6.53 2.45
CA PRO A 229 -3.88 7.24 1.17
C PRO A 229 -4.01 8.74 1.30
N ASP A 230 -5.06 9.17 2.00
CA ASP A 230 -5.41 10.59 2.14
C ASP A 230 -4.39 11.40 2.95
N LEU A 231 -3.41 10.73 3.57
CA LEU A 231 -2.34 11.35 4.37
C LEU A 231 -0.99 11.32 3.67
N GLN A 232 -0.92 10.83 2.43
CA GLN A 232 0.33 10.76 1.68
C GLN A 232 0.73 12.11 1.06
N PRO A 233 2.03 12.35 0.81
CA PRO A 233 2.51 13.63 0.26
C PRO A 233 1.85 14.06 -1.06
N ASP A 234 1.39 13.10 -1.86
CA ASP A 234 0.73 13.31 -3.15
C ASP A 234 -0.79 13.05 -3.12
N ALA A 235 -1.37 12.88 -1.93
CA ALA A 235 -2.81 12.79 -1.76
C ALA A 235 -3.49 14.06 -2.31
N PRO A 236 -4.59 13.94 -3.07
CA PRO A 236 -5.37 15.11 -3.48
C PRO A 236 -5.85 15.87 -2.24
N LYS A 237 -5.38 17.11 -2.06
CA LYS A 237 -5.90 17.97 -1.00
C LYS A 237 -7.30 18.40 -1.41
N THR A 238 -8.34 17.86 -0.79
CA THR A 238 -9.70 18.38 -0.92
C THR A 238 -9.72 19.82 -0.42
N THR A 239 -9.83 20.78 -1.33
CA THR A 239 -10.22 22.13 -0.98
C THR A 239 -11.68 22.11 -0.54
N LYS A 240 -12.03 22.84 0.52
CA LYS A 240 -13.39 23.01 1.07
C LYS A 240 -14.47 23.47 0.07
N ALA A 241 -14.14 23.62 -1.22
CA ALA A 241 -15.05 24.02 -2.28
C ALA A 241 -15.83 22.85 -2.91
N ASP A 242 -15.48 21.59 -2.61
CA ASP A 242 -16.11 20.39 -3.20
C ASP A 242 -16.94 19.55 -2.20
N MET A 243 -17.31 20.13 -1.05
CA MET A 243 -18.30 19.58 -0.09
C MET A 243 -19.54 20.46 -0.06
#